data_AF-A0A7G9WE74-F1
#
_entry.id   AF-A0A7G9WE74-F1
#
_cell.length_a   1.000
_cell.length_b   1.000
_cell.length_c   1.000
_cell.angle_alpha   90.00
_cell.angle_beta   90.00
_cell.angle_gamma   90.00
#
_symmetry.space_group_name_H-M   'P 1'
#
loop_
_entity.id
_entity.type
_entity.pdbx_description
1 polymer ?
#
loop_
_entity_poly.entity_id
_entity_poly.type
_entity_poly.pdbx_seq_one_letter_code
_entity_poly.pdbx_strand_id
1 'polypeptide(L)' 'MEQPTKAYRDLFTLMREEPAAKAYFEELPAEVKEEMSTHAFRVNSLQDMRTCADSFTRQIT' A
#
# COMPACT_ATOMS: atom_id res chain seq x y z
N MET A 1 -8.80 22.26 -6.04
CA MET A 1 -9.46 21.47 -5.00
C MET A 1 -8.40 20.53 -4.44
N GLU A 2 -7.79 20.93 -3.32
CA GLU A 2 -6.86 20.06 -2.60
C GLU A 2 -7.71 18.96 -1.99
N GLN A 3 -7.69 17.77 -2.60
CA GLN A 3 -8.40 16.63 -2.02
C GLN A 3 -7.78 16.38 -0.65
N PRO A 4 -8.55 16.38 0.45
CA PRO A 4 -7.99 16.05 1.76
C PRO A 4 -7.44 14.64 1.64
N THR A 5 -6.11 14.51 1.71
CA THR A 5 -5.44 13.22 1.74
C THR A 5 -5.90 12.52 3.01
N LYS A 6 -6.94 11.69 2.87
CA LYS A 6 -7.42 10.83 3.95
C LYS A 6 -6.27 9.87 4.26
N ALA A 7 -5.45 10.26 5.24
CA ALA A 7 -4.36 9.47 5.74
C ALA A 7 -4.96 8.37 6.63
N TYR A 8 -4.85 7.14 6.16
CA TYR A 8 -5.18 5.96 6.92
C TYR A 8 -4.06 5.66 7.93
N ARG A 9 -4.42 5.04 9.05
CA ARG A 9 -3.46 4.70 10.11
C ARG A 9 -2.33 3.79 9.62
N ASP A 10 -2.68 2.85 8.74
CA ASP A 10 -1.82 1.78 8.28
C ASP A 10 -2.42 1.13 7.03
N LEU A 11 -1.60 0.29 6.37
CA LEU A 11 -1.95 -0.49 5.18
C LEU A 11 -3.25 -1.28 5.35
N PHE A 12 -3.47 -1.93 6.51
CA PHE A 12 -4.64 -2.77 6.73
C PHE A 12 -5.91 -1.93 6.85
N THR A 13 -5.82 -0.78 7.52
CA THR A 13 -6.91 0.20 7.58
C THR A 13 -7.24 0.72 6.18
N LEU A 14 -6.22 1.05 5.37
CA LEU A 14 -6.39 1.45 3.97
C LEU A 14 -7.11 0.36 3.17
N MET A 15 -6.66 -0.89 3.22
CA MET A 15 -7.29 -2.00 2.49
C MET A 15 -8.73 -2.30 2.95
N ARG A 16 -9.04 -2.02 4.21
CA ARG A 16 -10.39 -2.22 4.75
C ARG A 16 -11.37 -1.15 4.29
N GLU A 17 -10.91 0.11 4.20
CA GLU A 17 -11.76 1.23 3.82
C GLU A 17 -11.78 1.51 2.31
N GLU A 18 -10.70 1.19 1.60
CA GLU A 18 -10.57 1.40 0.15
C GLU A 18 -10.51 0.05 -0.59
N PRO A 19 -11.60 -0.38 -1.26
CA PRO A 19 -11.61 -1.63 -2.01
C PRO A 19 -10.58 -1.62 -3.16
N ALA A 20 -10.29 -0.46 -3.74
CA ALA A 20 -9.26 -0.31 -4.76
C ALA A 20 -7.85 -0.58 -4.22
N ALA A 21 -7.58 -0.25 -2.96
CA ALA A 21 -6.29 -0.55 -2.32
C ALA A 21 -6.15 -2.05 -2.06
N LYS A 22 -7.23 -2.70 -1.59
CA LYS A 22 -7.24 -4.15 -1.41
C LYS A 22 -7.00 -4.90 -2.72
N ALA A 23 -7.73 -4.53 -3.79
CA ALA A 23 -7.54 -5.15 -5.09
C ALA A 23 -6.10 -5.00 -5.59
N TYR A 24 -5.53 -3.80 -5.49
CA TYR A 24 -4.13 -3.57 -5.85
C TYR A 24 -3.18 -4.42 -5.01
N PHE A 25 -3.40 -4.55 -3.70
CA PHE A 25 -2.58 -5.38 -2.83
C PHE A 25 -2.58 -6.84 -3.27
N GLU A 26 -3.76 -7.38 -3.59
CA GLU A 26 -3.94 -8.78 -3.96
C GLU A 26 -3.19 -9.14 -5.25
N GLU A 27 -3.07 -8.19 -6.19
CA GLU A 27 -2.32 -8.33 -7.45
C GLU A 27 -0.79 -8.33 -7.26
N LEU A 28 -0.26 -7.85 -6.13
CA LEU A 28 1.18 -7.78 -5.91
C LEU A 28 1.81 -9.18 -5.70
N PRO A 29 3.11 -9.36 -6.01
CA PRO A 29 3.86 -10.57 -5.67
C PRO A 29 3.83 -10.87 -4.17
N ALA A 30 3.93 -12.15 -3.79
CA ALA A 30 3.92 -12.56 -2.39
C ALA A 30 5.02 -11.86 -1.57
N GLU A 31 6.25 -11.81 -2.10
CA GLU A 31 7.39 -11.16 -1.45
C GLU A 31 7.15 -9.66 -1.23
N VAL A 32 6.56 -8.96 -2.21
CA VAL A 32 6.20 -7.54 -2.07
C VAL A 32 5.10 -7.35 -1.02
N LYS A 33 4.10 -8.25 -0.97
CA LYS A 33 3.04 -8.23 0.05
C LYS A 33 3.60 -8.42 1.46
N GLU A 34 4.58 -9.31 1.62
CA GLU A 34 5.26 -9.54 2.90
C GLU A 34 6.03 -8.30 3.35
N GLU A 35 6.84 -7.71 2.47
CA GLU A 35 7.59 -6.48 2.78
C GLU A 35 6.66 -5.30 3.12
N MET A 36 5.58 -5.13 2.36
CA MET A 36 4.57 -4.11 2.65
C MET A 36 3.85 -4.36 3.98
N SER A 37 3.59 -5.61 4.33
CA SER A 37 2.98 -5.98 5.62
C SER A 37 3.93 -5.69 6.78
N THR A 38 5.23 -5.93 6.61
CA THR A 38 6.28 -5.55 7.57
C THR A 38 6.35 -4.04 7.76
N HIS A 39 6.15 -3.28 6.69
CA HIS A 39 6.17 -1.81 6.69
C HIS A 39 4.77 -1.16 6.69
N ALA A 40 3.75 -1.85 7.19
CA ALA A 40 2.35 -1.43 7.07
C ALA A 40 2.05 -0.04 7.63
N PHE A 41 2.78 0.38 8.67
CA PHE A 41 2.66 1.70 9.31
C PHE A 41 3.16 2.86 8.43
N ARG A 42 3.91 2.60 7.36
CA ARG A 42 4.38 3.63 6.41
C ARG A 42 3.37 3.88 5.30
N VAL A 43 2.43 2.97 5.07
CA VAL A 43 1.45 3.08 4.00
C VAL A 43 0.16 3.65 4.55
N ASN A 44 -0.03 4.95 4.34
CA ASN A 44 -1.17 5.71 4.83
C ASN A 44 -2.13 6.15 3.70
N SER A 45 -1.75 5.99 2.44
CA SER A 45 -2.57 6.33 1.28
C SER A 45 -2.35 5.35 0.14
N LEU A 46 -3.28 5.30 -0.83
CA LEU A 46 -3.11 4.49 -2.04
C LEU A 46 -1.87 4.91 -2.86
N GLN A 47 -1.51 6.19 -2.83
CA GLN A 47 -0.29 6.68 -3.47
C GLN A 47 0.96 6.14 -2.79
N ASP A 48 1.05 6.21 -1.45
CA ASP A 48 2.15 5.59 -0.69
C ASP A 48 2.24 4.09 -0.96
N MET A 49 1.09 3.43 -1.03
CA MET A 49 1.01 2.00 -1.31
C MET A 49 1.66 1.65 -2.64
N ARG A 50 1.34 2.39 -3.71
CA ARG A 50 1.95 2.21 -5.05
C ARG A 50 3.44 2.50 -5.06
N THR A 51 3.85 3.58 -4.40
CA THR A 51 5.27 3.97 -4.31
C THR A 51 6.09 2.92 -3.54
N CYS A 52 5.56 2.40 -2.43
CA CYS A 52 6.19 1.33 -1.67
C CYS A 52 6.27 0.04 -2.51
N ALA A 53 5.16 -0.36 -3.12
CA ALA A 53 5.11 -1.56 -3.95
C ALA A 53 6.11 -1.51 -5.12
N ASP A 54 6.22 -0.38 -5.83
CA ASP A 54 7.23 -0.18 -6.89
C ASP A 54 8.64 -0.32 -6.32
N SER A 55 8.94 0.33 -5.20
CA SER A 55 10.26 0.29 -4.56
C SER A 55 10.64 -1.13 -4.13
N PHE A 56 9.72 -1.92 -3.60
CA PHE A 56 9.99 -3.32 -3.23
C PHE A 56 10.13 -4.21 -4.46
N THR A 57 9.27 -4.03 -5.46
CA THR A 57 9.35 -4.79 -6.72
C THR A 57 10.72 -4.62 -7.39
N ARG A 58 11.25 -3.38 -7.40
CA ARG A 58 12.58 -3.05 -7.95
C ARG A 58 13.76 -3.52 -7.10
N GLN A 59 13.55 -3.84 -5.82
CA GLN A 59 14.59 -4.39 -4.94
C GLN A 59 14.66 -5.92 -5.02
N ILE A 60 13.53 -6.57 -5.35
CA ILE A 60 13.42 -8.03 -5.44
C ILE A 60 13.79 -8.54 -6.85
N THR A 61 13.56 -7.74 -7.90
CA THR A 61 13.96 -8.03 -9.31
C THR A 61 15.40 -7.60 -9.59
#